data_AF-A0A538EC71-F1
#
_entry.id   AF-A0A538EC71-F1
#
_cell.length_a   1.000
_cell.length_b   1.000
_cell.length_c   1.000
_cell.angle_alpha   90.00
_cell.angle_beta   90.00
_cell.angle_gamma   90.00
#
_symmetry.space_group_name_H-M   'P 1'
#
loop_
_entity.id
_entity.type
_entity.pdbx_description
1 polymer ?
#
loop_
_entity_poly.entity_id
_entity_poly.type
_entity_poly.pdbx_seq_one_letter_code
_entity_poly.pdbx_strand_id
1 'polypeptide(L)'
;MSESVEFELLLRRALAPIDPPADLTDRVETTLANLTGLAADELESWELRSMRDPRNWVRPAAAVVVGGTAGAALVLLRARRRSRRRGR
;
A
#
# COMPACT_ATOMS: atom_id res chain seq x y z
N MET A 1 -11.07 10.68 39.07
CA MET A 1 -10.43 9.38 38.73
C MET A 1 -11.41 8.34 38.21
N SER A 2 -12.67 8.27 38.67
CA SER A 2 -13.64 7.28 38.16
C SER A 2 -14.08 7.54 36.71
N GLU A 3 -14.34 8.81 36.36
CA GLU A 3 -14.85 9.22 35.05
C GLU A 3 -13.87 8.97 33.89
N SER A 4 -12.56 9.13 34.13
CA SER A 4 -11.52 8.80 33.15
C SER A 4 -11.44 7.29 32.87
N VAL A 5 -11.67 6.45 33.88
CA VAL A 5 -11.67 4.99 33.74
C VAL A 5 -12.91 4.54 32.95
N GLU A 6 -14.07 5.12 33.25
CA GLU A 6 -15.31 4.89 32.51
C GLU A 6 -15.16 5.25 31.02
N PHE A 7 -14.55 6.41 30.75
CA PHE A 7 -14.29 6.88 29.40
C PHE A 7 -13.30 5.99 28.63
N GLU A 8 -12.21 5.55 29.27
CA GLU A 8 -11.24 4.63 28.65
C GLU A 8 -11.86 3.26 28.31
N LEU A 9 -12.76 2.75 29.17
CA LEU A 9 -13.50 1.53 28.90
C LEU A 9 -14.45 1.68 27.71
N LEU A 10 -15.12 2.82 27.61
CA LEU A 10 -15.99 3.14 26.48
C LEU A 10 -15.18 3.23 25.18
N LEU A 11 -14.02 3.88 25.20
CA LEU A 11 -13.10 3.95 24.06
C LEU A 11 -12.57 2.57 23.66
N ARG A 12 -12.14 1.73 24.61
CA ARG A 12 -11.69 0.36 24.29
C ARG A 12 -12.80 -0.47 23.64
N ARG A 13 -14.04 -0.28 24.06
CA ARG A 13 -15.19 -0.99 23.49
C ARG A 13 -15.57 -0.44 22.12
N ALA A 14 -15.52 0.87 21.95
CA ALA A 14 -15.77 1.54 20.66
C ALA A 14 -14.67 1.25 19.62
N LEU A 15 -13.42 1.09 20.08
CA LEU A 15 -12.25 0.77 19.27
C LEU A 15 -11.89 -0.72 19.33
N ALA A 16 -12.84 -1.58 19.72
CA ALA A 16 -12.64 -3.03 19.64
C ALA A 16 -12.28 -3.39 18.19
N PRO A 17 -11.29 -4.29 17.97
CA PRO A 17 -10.85 -4.64 16.63
C PRO A 17 -12.04 -5.10 15.79
N ILE A 18 -12.32 -4.36 14.72
CA ILE A 18 -13.30 -4.77 13.73
C ILE A 18 -12.69 -5.83 12.83
N ASP A 19 -13.44 -6.89 12.55
CA ASP A 19 -13.03 -7.86 11.55
C ASP A 19 -12.95 -7.16 10.18
N PRO A 20 -11.81 -7.29 9.46
CA PRO A 20 -11.70 -6.70 8.14
C PRO A 20 -12.69 -7.37 7.18
N PRO A 21 -13.23 -6.64 6.20
CA PRO A 21 -14.06 -7.23 5.14
C PRO A 21 -13.36 -8.41 4.46
N ALA A 22 -14.14 -9.44 4.08
CA ALA A 22 -13.61 -10.66 3.49
C ALA A 22 -12.77 -10.42 2.23
N ASP A 23 -13.10 -9.37 1.47
CA ASP A 23 -12.48 -8.99 0.21
C ASP A 23 -11.34 -7.96 0.36
N LEU A 24 -11.06 -7.47 1.58
CA LEU A 24 -10.07 -6.40 1.80
C LEU A 24 -8.69 -6.77 1.24
N THR A 25 -8.28 -8.02 1.42
CA THR A 25 -6.97 -8.48 0.94
C THR A 25 -6.90 -8.43 -0.59
N ASP A 26 -7.96 -8.88 -1.27
CA ASP A 26 -8.00 -8.89 -2.74
C ASP A 26 -8.11 -7.46 -3.29
N ARG A 27 -8.84 -6.55 -2.59
CA ARG A 27 -8.86 -5.12 -2.91
C ARG A 27 -7.48 -4.47 -2.79
N VAL A 28 -6.76 -4.71 -1.69
CA VAL A 28 -5.41 -4.17 -1.49
C VAL A 28 -4.46 -4.72 -2.55
N GLU A 29 -4.52 -6.01 -2.85
CA GLU A 29 -3.70 -6.61 -3.91
C GLU A 29 -3.96 -5.95 -5.27
N THR A 30 -5.24 -5.73 -5.61
CA THR A 30 -5.65 -5.07 -6.86
C THR A 30 -5.15 -3.63 -6.92
N THR A 31 -5.33 -2.85 -5.85
CA THR A 31 -4.84 -1.46 -5.80
C THR A 31 -3.33 -1.38 -5.97
N LEU A 32 -2.57 -2.24 -5.30
CA LEU A 32 -1.11 -2.26 -5.43
C LEU A 32 -0.68 -2.62 -6.85
N ALA A 33 -1.33 -3.63 -7.47
CA ALA A 33 -1.06 -3.99 -8.86
C ALA A 33 -1.33 -2.81 -9.82
N ASN A 34 -2.44 -2.10 -9.63
CA ASN A 34 -2.79 -0.94 -10.43
C ASN A 34 -1.78 0.20 -10.28
N LEU A 35 -1.35 0.50 -9.05
CA LEU A 35 -0.33 1.52 -8.79
C LEU A 35 1.02 1.18 -9.42
N THR A 36 1.43 -0.09 -9.37
CA THR A 36 2.65 -0.54 -10.05
C THR A 36 2.53 -0.40 -11.57
N GLY A 37 1.38 -0.75 -12.15
CA GLY A 37 1.12 -0.57 -13.59
C GLY A 37 1.19 0.90 -14.02
N LEU A 38 0.46 1.79 -13.33
CA LEU A 38 0.48 3.23 -13.63
C LEU A 38 1.88 3.83 -13.52
N ALA A 39 2.66 3.40 -12.51
CA ALA A 39 4.04 3.83 -12.36
C ALA A 39 4.94 3.33 -13.51
N ALA A 40 4.72 2.12 -14.00
CA ALA A 40 5.44 1.59 -15.15
C ALA A 40 5.11 2.38 -16.42
N ASP A 41 3.82 2.64 -16.69
CA ASP A 41 3.38 3.43 -17.84
C ASP A 41 3.98 4.84 -17.83
N GLU A 42 4.03 5.48 -16.65
CA GLU A 42 4.66 6.79 -16.48
C GLU A 42 6.16 6.78 -16.80
N LEU A 43 6.88 5.73 -16.38
CA LEU A 43 8.31 5.57 -16.67
C LEU A 43 8.58 5.22 -18.13
N GLU A 44 7.74 4.39 -18.76
CA GLU A 44 7.83 4.08 -20.18
C GLU A 44 7.58 5.31 -21.05
N SER A 45 6.66 6.20 -20.62
CA SER A 45 6.40 7.47 -21.29
C SER A 45 7.53 8.49 -21.17
N TRP A 46 8.49 8.26 -20.25
CA TRP A 46 9.57 9.20 -19.98
C TRP A 46 10.74 9.05 -20.95
N GLU A 47 10.90 10.00 -21.87
CA GLU A 47 11.97 9.99 -22.87
C GLU A 47 13.39 10.21 -22.30
N LEU A 48 14.38 9.50 -22.83
CA LEU A 48 15.82 9.60 -22.47
C LEU A 48 16.40 11.02 -22.57
N ARG A 49 15.92 11.87 -23.48
CA ARG A 49 16.38 13.27 -23.61
C ARG A 49 16.01 14.11 -22.38
N SER A 50 14.92 13.75 -21.71
CA SER A 50 14.40 14.41 -20.51
C SER A 50 15.24 14.13 -19.26
N MET A 51 16.12 13.11 -19.29
CA MET A 51 17.07 12.83 -18.20
C MET A 51 18.10 13.95 -18.01
N ARG A 52 18.31 14.80 -19.02
CA ARG A 52 19.34 15.84 -18.98
C ARG A 52 18.93 17.09 -18.18
N ASP A 53 17.62 17.30 -17.97
CA ASP A 53 17.09 18.42 -17.18
C ASP A 53 16.47 17.91 -15.86
N PRO A 54 17.12 18.13 -14.71
CA PRO A 54 16.66 17.63 -13.41
C PRO A 54 15.31 18.22 -12.99
N ARG A 55 14.88 19.35 -13.55
CA ARG A 55 13.58 19.95 -13.21
C ARG A 55 12.40 19.11 -13.71
N ASN A 56 12.61 18.32 -14.76
CA ASN A 56 11.59 17.45 -15.33
C ASN A 56 11.53 16.08 -14.64
N TRP A 57 12.31 15.86 -13.57
CA TRP A 57 12.39 14.57 -12.90
C TRP A 57 11.29 14.34 -11.86
N VAL A 58 10.54 15.38 -11.47
CA VAL A 58 9.58 15.27 -10.37
C VAL A 58 8.55 14.16 -10.61
N ARG A 59 7.95 14.13 -11.80
CA ARG A 59 6.95 13.12 -12.19
C ARG A 59 7.53 11.69 -12.25
N PRO A 60 8.62 11.42 -12.99
CA PRO A 60 9.21 10.07 -13.03
C PRO A 60 9.82 9.63 -11.70
N ALA A 61 10.39 10.54 -10.89
CA ALA A 61 10.85 10.20 -9.55
C ALA A 61 9.69 9.75 -8.65
N ALA A 62 8.55 10.44 -8.72
CA ALA A 62 7.34 10.00 -8.03
C ALA A 62 6.88 8.62 -8.54
N ALA A 63 6.92 8.37 -9.85
CA ALA A 63 6.60 7.07 -10.42
C ALA A 63 7.53 5.96 -9.90
N VAL A 64 8.85 6.17 -9.82
CA VAL A 64 9.79 5.20 -9.23
C VAL A 64 9.44 4.90 -7.77
N VAL A 65 9.19 5.93 -6.95
CA VAL A 65 8.87 5.74 -5.53
C VAL A 65 7.55 4.99 -5.37
N VAL A 66 6.50 5.40 -6.08
CA VAL A 66 5.17 4.76 -6.01
C VAL A 66 5.24 3.32 -6.54
N GLY A 67 5.83 3.11 -7.71
CA GLY A 67 5.96 1.80 -8.33
C GLY A 67 6.79 0.83 -7.48
N GLY A 68 7.93 1.30 -6.96
CA GLY A 68 8.82 0.50 -6.11
C GLY A 68 8.17 0.12 -4.78
N THR A 69 7.51 1.06 -4.10
CA THR A 69 6.82 0.78 -2.83
C THR A 69 5.61 -0.13 -3.03
N ALA A 70 4.78 0.12 -4.05
CA ALA A 70 3.62 -0.71 -4.36
C ALA A 70 4.03 -2.13 -4.75
N GLY A 71 5.05 -2.27 -5.60
CA GLY A 71 5.58 -3.57 -6.03
C GLY A 71 6.14 -4.39 -4.86
N ALA A 72 6.95 -3.77 -4.00
CA ALA A 72 7.49 -4.42 -2.81
C ALA A 72 6.39 -4.88 -1.85
N ALA A 73 5.40 -4.02 -1.58
CA ALA A 73 4.26 -4.35 -0.72
C ALA A 73 3.45 -5.54 -1.29
N LEU A 74 3.25 -5.58 -2.59
CA LEU A 74 2.53 -6.64 -3.28
C LEU A 74 3.28 -7.98 -3.25
N VAL A 75 4.61 -7.97 -3.37
CA VAL A 75 5.46 -9.17 -3.16
C VAL A 75 5.32 -9.68 -1.73
N LEU A 76 5.42 -8.80 -0.73
CA LEU A 76 5.26 -9.17 0.67
C LEU A 76 3.87 -9.73 0.98
N LEU A 77 2.82 -9.12 0.43
CA LEU A 77 1.43 -9.58 0.58
C LEU A 77 1.26 -11.00 0.05
N ARG A 78 1.79 -11.27 -1.15
CA ARG A 78 1.76 -12.60 -1.77
C ARG A 78 2.57 -13.63 -0.99
N ALA A 79 3.76 -13.26 -0.51
CA ALA A 79 4.59 -14.12 0.33
C ALA A 79 3.84 -14.50 1.62
N ARG A 80 3.19 -13.54 2.28
CA ARG A 80 2.37 -13.76 3.48
C ARG A 80 1.16 -14.66 3.20
N ARG A 81 0.46 -14.46 2.08
CA ARG A 81 -0.68 -15.30 1.65
C ARG A 81 -0.23 -16.75 1.40
N ARG A 82 0.92 -16.94 0.76
CA ARG A 82 1.52 -18.26 0.52
C ARG A 82 1.91 -18.97 1.81
N SER A 83 2.50 -18.25 2.76
CA SER A 83 2.87 -18.80 4.09
C SER A 83 1.65 -19.30 4.85
N ARG A 84 0.57 -18.51 4.91
CA ARG A 84 -0.69 -18.91 5.57
C ARG A 84 -1.37 -20.13 4.95
N ARG A 85 -1.18 -20.37 3.66
CA ARG A 85 -1.70 -21.56 2.97
C ARG A 85 -0.88 -22.83 3.24
N ARG A 86 0.37 -22.69 3.70
CA ARG A 86 1.28 -23.82 4.00
C ARG A 86 1.25 -24.24 5.47
N GLY A 87 0.91 -23.31 6.37
CA GLY A 87 0.75 -23.56 7.81
C GLY A 87 -0.67 -23.99 8.21
N ARG A 88 -1.55 -24.22 7.23
CA ARG A 88 -2.85 -24.87 7.36
C ARG A 88 -2.78 -26.19 6.61
#